data_AF-A0A1Y1MEY4-F1
#
_entry.id   AF-A0A1Y1MEY4-F1
#
_cell.length_a   1.000
_cell.length_b   1.000
_cell.length_c   1.000
_cell.angle_alpha   90.00
_cell.angle_beta   90.00
_cell.angle_gamma   90.00
#
_symmetry.space_group_name_H-M   'P 1'
#
loop_
_entity.id
_entity.type
_entity.pdbx_description
1 polymer ?
#
loop_
_entity_poly.entity_id
_entity_poly.type
_entity_poly.pdbx_seq_one_letter_code
_entity_poly.pdbx_strand_id
1 'polypeptide(L)'
;LVHGAWNYLRMCKLILYSFYKNICLYVIELWFAIYSGWSGQILFERWSIGLYNVIFTALPPLALGLFDKSCGADVMLKYPKLYKPSQSGELFNVKVFWIWVVNGMIHSALLFWLSLLATKHDVVWMNGMEGGYLLMGNCVYTYVVVTVCYKAGLITNYWAWPTHCAIWGSIVLWFLFVIIYSNFWPVIPVGTVMCGVYIMLFSSAVFWLGLLLIPMVTMTPDFVFKVVYGTVRKSLTEAMRESEIRQTDPTSLFSKDAKSS
;
A
#
# COMPACT_ATOMS: atom_id res chain seq x y z
N LEU A 1 27.22 7.97 10.57
CA LEU A 1 27.19 6.90 9.54
C LEU A 1 25.90 6.09 9.60
N VAL A 2 25.63 5.38 10.72
CA VAL A 2 24.42 4.53 10.89
C VAL A 2 23.10 5.32 10.88
N HIS A 3 22.92 6.25 11.83
CA HIS A 3 21.67 7.01 11.95
C HIS A 3 21.34 7.83 10.70
N GLY A 4 22.36 8.39 10.03
CA GLY A 4 22.18 9.15 8.80
C GLY A 4 21.65 8.30 7.64
N ALA A 5 22.23 7.11 7.41
CA ALA A 5 21.75 6.22 6.34
C ALA A 5 20.35 5.68 6.63
N TRP A 6 20.08 5.29 7.89
CA TRP A 6 18.75 4.84 8.28
C TRP A 6 17.72 5.95 8.10
N ASN A 7 18.00 7.17 8.58
CA ASN A 7 17.08 8.29 8.44
C ASN A 7 16.82 8.62 6.97
N TYR A 8 17.86 8.67 6.14
CA TYR A 8 17.70 8.90 4.70
C TYR A 8 16.80 7.83 4.06
N LEU A 9 17.09 6.55 4.27
CA LEU A 9 16.29 5.45 3.72
C LEU A 9 14.82 5.49 4.18
N ARG A 10 14.60 5.73 5.48
CA ARG A 10 13.27 5.84 6.09
C ARG A 10 12.47 6.98 5.48
N MET A 11 13.07 8.16 5.38
CA MET A 11 12.43 9.34 4.80
C MET A 11 12.11 9.14 3.32
N CYS A 12 13.03 8.55 2.54
CA CYS A 12 12.77 8.24 1.13
C CYS A 12 11.56 7.32 0.97
N LYS A 13 11.51 6.22 1.72
CA LYS A 13 10.37 5.28 1.68
C LYS A 13 9.07 5.93 2.14
N LEU A 14 9.10 6.68 3.25
CA LEU A 14 7.94 7.38 3.78
C LEU A 14 7.35 8.33 2.74
N ILE A 15 8.18 9.16 2.10
CA ILE A 15 7.74 10.14 1.10
C ILE A 15 7.16 9.42 -0.12
N LEU A 16 7.90 8.49 -0.72
CA LEU A 16 7.48 7.79 -1.93
C LEU A 16 6.19 7.00 -1.72
N TYR A 17 6.08 6.29 -0.59
CA TYR A 17 4.87 5.55 -0.23
C TYR A 17 3.69 6.49 0.05
N SER A 18 3.93 7.64 0.68
CA SER A 18 2.88 8.64 0.94
C SER A 18 2.33 9.24 -0.35
N PHE A 19 3.16 9.49 -1.37
CA PHE A 19 2.67 9.90 -2.68
C PHE A 19 1.87 8.78 -3.35
N TYR A 20 2.42 7.58 -3.39
CA TYR A 20 1.77 6.42 -4.01
C TYR A 20 0.38 6.13 -3.41
N LYS A 21 0.23 6.11 -2.08
CA LYS A 21 -1.05 5.78 -1.44
C LYS A 21 -2.14 6.81 -1.75
N ASN A 22 -1.76 8.08 -1.89
CA ASN A 22 -2.67 9.17 -2.21
C ASN A 22 -3.09 9.09 -3.68
N ILE A 23 -2.12 8.90 -4.59
CA ILE A 23 -2.38 8.72 -6.02
C ILE A 23 -3.31 7.52 -6.23
N CYS A 24 -3.05 6.40 -5.54
CA CYS A 24 -3.86 5.20 -5.64
C CYS A 24 -5.33 5.43 -5.26
N LEU A 25 -5.63 6.27 -4.26
CA LEU A 25 -7.00 6.60 -3.88
C LEU A 25 -7.61 7.63 -4.82
N TYR A 26 -6.97 8.80 -5.00
CA TYR A 26 -7.60 9.93 -5.68
C TYR A 26 -7.70 9.75 -7.19
N VAL A 27 -6.79 8.99 -7.82
CA VAL A 27 -6.87 8.72 -9.27
C VAL A 27 -8.02 7.76 -9.61
N ILE A 28 -8.55 7.01 -8.64
CA ILE A 28 -9.77 6.21 -8.85
C ILE A 28 -10.97 7.10 -9.17
N GLU A 29 -11.11 8.24 -8.49
CA GLU A 29 -12.16 9.20 -8.79
C GLU A 29 -12.04 9.75 -10.23
N LEU A 30 -10.81 9.85 -10.76
CA LEU A 30 -10.60 10.21 -12.17
C LEU A 30 -11.10 9.11 -13.12
N TRP A 31 -10.82 7.84 -12.82
CA TRP A 31 -11.35 6.71 -13.61
C TRP A 31 -12.88 6.65 -13.54
N PHE A 32 -13.45 6.93 -12.38
CA PHE A 32 -14.90 7.02 -12.20
C PHE A 32 -15.50 8.22 -12.93
N ALA A 33 -14.83 9.38 -12.96
CA ALA A 33 -15.26 10.52 -13.74
C ALA A 33 -15.33 10.20 -15.24
N ILE A 34 -14.35 9.46 -15.77
CA ILE A 34 -14.37 8.98 -17.17
C ILE A 34 -15.56 8.05 -17.40
N TYR A 35 -15.80 7.10 -16.50
CA TYR A 35 -16.91 6.15 -16.61
C TYR A 35 -18.29 6.83 -16.51
N SER A 36 -18.43 7.82 -15.64
CA SER A 36 -19.69 8.55 -15.40
C SER A 36 -19.92 9.73 -16.36
N GLY A 37 -19.10 9.87 -17.41
CA GLY A 37 -19.26 10.94 -18.41
C GLY A 37 -18.98 12.34 -17.87
N TRP A 38 -18.05 12.48 -16.92
CA TRP A 38 -17.64 13.74 -16.29
C TRP A 38 -18.76 14.44 -15.51
N SER A 39 -19.70 13.67 -14.97
CA SER A 39 -20.85 14.17 -14.18
C SER A 39 -20.47 14.93 -12.90
N GLY A 40 -19.23 14.79 -12.42
CA GLY A 40 -18.78 15.36 -11.14
C GLY A 40 -19.24 14.57 -9.91
N GLN A 41 -19.86 13.40 -10.11
CA GLN A 41 -20.23 12.49 -9.03
C GLN A 41 -18.97 11.91 -8.36
N ILE A 42 -18.94 11.92 -7.03
CA ILE A 42 -17.89 11.26 -6.25
C ILE A 42 -18.24 9.80 -6.00
N LEU A 43 -17.25 8.92 -6.15
CA LEU A 43 -17.39 7.48 -5.88
C LEU A 43 -17.35 7.20 -4.38
N PHE A 44 -16.43 7.84 -3.67
CA PHE A 44 -16.24 7.63 -2.24
C PHE A 44 -17.03 8.65 -1.41
N GLU A 45 -17.47 8.21 -0.24
CA GLU A 45 -18.16 9.08 0.72
C GLU A 45 -17.16 10.07 1.35
N ARG A 46 -17.66 11.30 1.60
CA ARG A 46 -16.84 12.48 1.94
C ARG A 46 -16.01 12.29 3.21
N TRP A 47 -16.59 11.74 4.27
CA TRP A 47 -15.86 11.47 5.51
C TRP A 47 -14.85 10.35 5.34
N SER A 48 -15.21 9.30 4.60
CA SER A 48 -14.30 8.20 4.29
C SER A 48 -13.05 8.70 3.56
N ILE A 49 -13.18 9.60 2.58
CA ILE A 49 -12.03 10.24 1.91
C ILE A 49 -11.19 11.03 2.93
N GLY A 50 -11.81 11.87 3.76
CA GLY A 50 -11.09 12.71 4.73
C GLY A 50 -10.31 11.91 5.77
N LEU A 51 -10.87 10.77 6.22
CA LEU A 51 -10.26 9.92 7.25
C LEU A 51 -9.21 8.96 6.67
N TYR A 52 -9.17 8.76 5.35
CA TYR A 52 -8.19 7.90 4.69
C TYR A 52 -6.75 8.22 5.11
N ASN A 53 -6.37 9.49 5.03
CA ASN A 53 -5.01 9.94 5.28
C ASN A 53 -4.68 10.07 6.77
N VAL A 54 -5.69 10.27 7.61
CA VAL A 54 -5.51 10.60 9.04
C VAL A 54 -5.59 9.34 9.91
N ILE A 55 -6.55 8.47 9.64
CA ILE A 55 -6.87 7.33 10.50
C ILE A 55 -6.42 6.03 9.85
N PHE A 56 -6.85 5.76 8.61
CA PHE A 56 -6.69 4.42 8.04
C PHE A 56 -5.30 4.16 7.47
N THR A 57 -4.62 5.18 6.94
CA THR A 57 -3.31 4.99 6.25
C THR A 57 -2.18 5.86 6.78
N ALA A 58 -2.35 6.51 7.94
CA ALA A 58 -1.30 7.31 8.58
C ALA A 58 -0.25 6.44 9.30
N LEU A 59 -0.66 5.33 9.90
CA LEU A 59 0.21 4.48 10.72
C LEU A 59 1.27 3.73 9.91
N PRO A 60 0.97 3.11 8.75
CA PRO A 60 1.99 2.39 7.98
C PRO A 60 3.20 3.27 7.54
N PRO A 61 3.02 4.47 6.96
CA PRO A 61 4.16 5.33 6.62
C PRO A 61 4.93 5.80 7.85
N LEU A 62 4.24 6.09 8.96
CA LEU A 62 4.88 6.48 10.21
C LEU A 62 5.75 5.34 10.77
N ALA A 63 5.22 4.12 10.80
CA ALA A 63 5.95 2.96 11.29
C ALA A 63 7.17 2.64 10.41
N LEU A 64 7.01 2.74 9.08
CA LEU A 64 8.12 2.65 8.12
C LEU A 64 9.18 3.73 8.35
N GLY A 65 8.75 4.98 8.60
CA GLY A 65 9.63 6.12 8.84
C GLY A 65 10.41 6.06 10.15
N LEU A 66 9.92 5.33 11.16
CA LEU A 66 10.54 5.27 12.48
C LEU A 66 11.33 3.98 12.71
N PHE A 67 10.76 2.84 12.30
CA PHE A 67 11.24 1.52 12.75
C PHE A 67 11.95 0.71 11.67
N ASP A 68 11.84 1.08 10.38
CA ASP A 68 12.47 0.32 9.30
C ASP A 68 14.01 0.42 9.37
N LYS A 69 14.70 -0.67 9.04
CA LYS A 69 16.16 -0.77 9.06
C LYS A 69 16.64 -1.57 7.85
N SER A 70 17.76 -1.17 7.26
CA SER A 70 18.37 -1.89 6.14
C SER A 70 19.25 -3.05 6.58
N CYS A 71 20.20 -2.79 7.48
CA CYS A 71 21.12 -3.75 8.11
C CYS A 71 21.35 -3.36 9.58
N GLY A 72 21.92 -4.25 10.38
CA GLY A 72 22.31 -3.99 11.77
C GLY A 72 23.31 -2.84 11.92
N ALA A 73 23.32 -2.21 13.09
CA ALA A 73 24.20 -1.08 13.38
C ALA A 73 25.69 -1.46 13.30
N ASP A 74 26.04 -2.63 13.84
CA ASP A 74 27.41 -3.15 13.85
C ASP A 74 27.93 -3.41 12.43
N VAL A 75 27.08 -3.97 11.56
CA VAL A 75 27.40 -4.22 10.14
C VAL A 75 27.62 -2.91 9.39
N MET A 76 26.77 -1.91 9.62
CA MET A 76 26.93 -0.59 9.00
C MET A 76 28.20 0.13 9.45
N LEU A 77 28.62 -0.04 10.71
CA LEU A 77 29.90 0.50 11.21
C LEU A 77 31.10 -0.24 10.65
N LYS A 78 31.02 -1.58 10.55
CA LYS A 78 32.08 -2.44 9.99
C LYS A 78 32.29 -2.19 8.50
N TYR A 79 31.24 -1.83 7.76
CA TYR A 79 31.28 -1.63 6.30
C TYR A 79 30.74 -0.27 5.86
N PRO A 80 31.56 0.81 5.93
CA PRO A 80 31.16 2.17 5.54
C PRO A 80 30.65 2.32 4.11
N LYS A 81 31.03 1.41 3.19
CA LYS A 81 30.56 1.40 1.78
C LYS A 81 29.04 1.30 1.66
N LEU A 82 28.35 0.75 2.67
CA LEU A 82 26.88 0.70 2.74
C LEU A 82 26.22 2.09 2.83
N TYR A 83 26.99 3.13 3.14
CA TYR A 83 26.51 4.52 3.17
C TYR A 83 26.43 5.17 1.78
N LYS A 84 27.11 4.62 0.76
CA LYS A 84 27.26 5.22 -0.57
C LYS A 84 25.91 5.54 -1.25
N PRO A 85 24.88 4.65 -1.24
CA PRO A 85 23.58 4.95 -1.83
C PRO A 85 22.85 6.13 -1.17
N SER A 86 23.17 6.42 0.10
CA SER A 86 22.63 7.60 0.80
C SER A 86 23.29 8.90 0.35
N GLN A 87 24.58 8.85 0.01
CA GLN A 87 25.32 10.02 -0.47
C GLN A 87 25.00 10.36 -1.93
N SER A 88 24.81 9.34 -2.77
CA SER A 88 24.53 9.52 -4.20
C SER A 88 23.07 9.88 -4.50
N GLY A 89 22.20 9.92 -3.49
CA GLY A 89 20.79 10.26 -3.70
C GLY A 89 20.00 9.19 -4.47
N GLU A 90 20.52 7.96 -4.55
CA GLU A 90 19.95 6.91 -5.42
C GLU A 90 18.55 6.46 -4.99
N LEU A 91 18.25 6.52 -3.68
CA LEU A 91 16.96 6.07 -3.14
C LEU A 91 15.81 7.07 -3.37
N PHE A 92 16.13 8.34 -3.61
CA PHE A 92 15.14 9.37 -3.87
C PHE A 92 15.64 10.36 -4.92
N ASN A 93 15.13 10.20 -6.13
CA ASN A 93 15.37 11.08 -7.27
C ASN A 93 14.10 11.17 -8.13
N VAL A 94 14.11 12.08 -9.10
CA VAL A 94 12.94 12.35 -9.97
C VAL A 94 12.49 11.11 -10.74
N LYS A 95 13.43 10.25 -11.18
CA LYS A 95 13.08 9.01 -11.90
C LYS A 95 12.35 8.04 -10.98
N VAL A 96 12.88 7.82 -9.77
CA VAL A 96 12.23 6.97 -8.76
C VAL A 96 10.85 7.51 -8.41
N PHE A 97 10.73 8.83 -8.18
CA PHE A 97 9.44 9.45 -7.91
C PHE A 97 8.39 9.14 -9.00
N TRP A 98 8.72 9.34 -10.27
CA TRP A 98 7.80 9.03 -11.38
C TRP A 98 7.47 7.56 -11.50
N ILE A 99 8.41 6.65 -11.20
CA ILE A 99 8.12 5.21 -11.14
C ILE A 99 7.02 4.92 -10.10
N TRP A 100 7.10 5.54 -8.91
CA TRP A 100 6.06 5.37 -7.88
C TRP A 100 4.72 6.01 -8.27
N VAL A 101 4.75 7.16 -8.95
CA VAL A 101 3.54 7.82 -9.49
C VAL A 101 2.86 6.92 -10.53
N VAL A 102 3.59 6.42 -11.52
CA VAL A 102 3.07 5.53 -12.55
C VAL A 102 2.55 4.23 -11.94
N ASN A 103 3.26 3.68 -10.96
CA ASN A 103 2.80 2.51 -10.23
C ASN A 103 1.45 2.76 -9.53
N GLY A 104 1.29 3.91 -8.85
CA GLY A 104 0.02 4.31 -8.25
C GLY A 104 -1.11 4.51 -9.28
N MET A 105 -0.81 5.03 -10.47
CA MET A 105 -1.78 5.15 -11.57
C MET A 105 -2.21 3.78 -12.12
N ILE A 106 -1.29 2.84 -12.26
CA ILE A 106 -1.60 1.46 -12.70
C ILE A 106 -2.44 0.75 -11.64
N HIS A 107 -2.06 0.86 -10.36
CA HIS A 107 -2.80 0.22 -9.27
C HIS A 107 -4.21 0.79 -9.12
N SER A 108 -4.37 2.12 -9.17
CA SER A 108 -5.70 2.75 -9.16
C SER A 108 -6.56 2.30 -10.34
N ALA A 109 -5.98 2.18 -11.55
CA ALA A 109 -6.70 1.67 -12.71
C ALA A 109 -7.16 0.23 -12.50
N LEU A 110 -6.26 -0.66 -12.07
CA LEU A 110 -6.61 -2.06 -11.80
C LEU A 110 -7.67 -2.18 -10.71
N LEU A 111 -7.52 -1.46 -9.60
CA LEU A 111 -8.48 -1.47 -8.50
C LEU A 111 -9.87 -1.00 -8.94
N PHE A 112 -9.96 0.05 -9.77
CA PHE A 112 -11.24 0.52 -10.27
C PHE A 112 -11.85 -0.43 -11.30
N TRP A 113 -11.13 -0.72 -12.40
CA TRP A 113 -11.68 -1.49 -13.51
C TRP A 113 -11.97 -2.95 -13.15
N LEU A 114 -11.12 -3.59 -12.33
CA LEU A 114 -11.40 -4.96 -11.87
C LEU A 114 -12.60 -5.00 -10.93
N SER A 115 -12.78 -4.01 -10.07
CA SER A 115 -13.96 -3.93 -9.19
C SER A 115 -15.23 -3.69 -9.99
N LEU A 116 -15.18 -2.78 -10.97
CA LEU A 116 -16.31 -2.52 -11.88
C LEU A 116 -16.70 -3.79 -12.66
N LEU A 117 -15.71 -4.56 -13.13
CA LEU A 117 -15.95 -5.85 -13.79
C LEU A 117 -16.55 -6.88 -12.83
N ALA A 118 -16.09 -6.92 -11.57
CA ALA A 118 -16.62 -7.82 -10.56
C ALA A 118 -18.07 -7.50 -10.18
N THR A 119 -18.46 -6.23 -10.22
CA THR A 119 -19.83 -5.77 -9.93
C THR A 119 -20.66 -5.50 -11.19
N LYS A 120 -20.24 -5.97 -12.37
CA LYS A 120 -20.91 -5.70 -13.66
C LYS A 120 -22.32 -6.29 -13.73
N HIS A 121 -22.57 -7.38 -13.02
CA HIS A 121 -23.92 -7.92 -12.86
C HIS A 121 -24.53 -7.29 -11.60
N ASP A 122 -25.43 -6.33 -11.80
CA ASP A 122 -26.03 -5.49 -10.75
C ASP A 122 -26.71 -6.31 -9.63
N VAL A 123 -27.09 -7.56 -9.93
CA VAL A 123 -27.63 -8.52 -8.96
C VAL A 123 -26.48 -9.23 -8.24
N VAL A 124 -26.01 -8.62 -7.16
CA VAL A 124 -24.90 -9.15 -6.33
C VAL A 124 -25.39 -10.20 -5.32
N TRP A 125 -26.68 -10.21 -4.98
CA TRP A 125 -27.28 -11.14 -4.03
C TRP A 125 -28.29 -12.07 -4.68
N MET A 126 -28.42 -13.29 -4.15
CA MET A 126 -29.39 -14.29 -4.61
C MET A 126 -30.85 -13.84 -4.48
N ASN A 127 -31.13 -12.79 -3.71
CA ASN A 127 -32.47 -12.23 -3.50
C ASN A 127 -32.84 -11.14 -4.53
N GLY A 128 -32.01 -10.88 -5.54
CA GLY A 128 -32.35 -9.95 -6.62
C GLY A 128 -32.13 -8.47 -6.31
N MET A 129 -31.60 -8.13 -5.13
CA MET A 129 -31.32 -6.73 -4.76
C MET A 129 -30.09 -6.21 -5.51
N GLU A 130 -30.11 -4.91 -5.80
CA GLU A 130 -29.01 -4.17 -6.42
C GLU A 130 -28.39 -3.19 -5.39
N GLY A 131 -27.06 -3.14 -5.34
CA GLY A 131 -26.33 -2.25 -4.42
C GLY A 131 -25.95 -0.90 -5.03
N GLY A 132 -26.13 -0.75 -6.34
CA GLY A 132 -25.78 0.42 -7.12
C GLY A 132 -24.31 0.83 -7.00
N TYR A 133 -24.03 2.07 -7.37
CA TYR A 133 -22.66 2.62 -7.36
C TYR A 133 -22.08 2.76 -5.94
N LEU A 134 -22.93 2.90 -4.92
CA LEU A 134 -22.50 3.04 -3.52
C LEU A 134 -21.84 1.77 -2.99
N LEU A 135 -22.41 0.60 -3.30
CA LEU A 135 -21.79 -0.67 -2.97
C LEU A 135 -20.43 -0.78 -3.67
N MET A 136 -20.39 -0.51 -4.98
CA MET A 136 -19.16 -0.56 -5.76
C MET A 136 -18.08 0.37 -5.18
N GLY A 137 -18.43 1.62 -4.84
CA GLY A 137 -17.50 2.58 -4.25
C GLY A 137 -16.92 2.10 -2.92
N ASN A 138 -17.74 1.50 -2.05
CA ASN A 138 -17.27 0.95 -0.78
C ASN A 138 -16.41 -0.32 -0.95
N CYS A 139 -16.74 -1.18 -1.92
CA CYS A 139 -15.89 -2.32 -2.30
C CYS A 139 -14.51 -1.81 -2.74
N VAL A 140 -14.47 -0.90 -3.71
CA VAL A 140 -13.24 -0.32 -4.24
C VAL A 140 -12.41 0.32 -3.14
N TYR A 141 -13.04 1.11 -2.25
CA TYR A 141 -12.34 1.76 -1.14
C TYR A 141 -11.69 0.72 -0.22
N THR A 142 -12.41 -0.34 0.14
CA THR A 142 -11.87 -1.43 0.97
C THR A 142 -10.66 -2.08 0.30
N TYR A 143 -10.76 -2.35 -1.01
CA TYR A 143 -9.67 -2.96 -1.76
C TYR A 143 -8.44 -2.05 -1.84
N VAL A 144 -8.64 -0.73 -1.97
CA VAL A 144 -7.56 0.26 -1.94
C VAL A 144 -6.84 0.23 -0.60
N VAL A 145 -7.57 0.29 0.52
CA VAL A 145 -6.98 0.27 1.87
C VAL A 145 -6.13 -0.98 2.07
N VAL A 146 -6.66 -2.16 1.71
CA VAL A 146 -5.93 -3.42 1.82
C VAL A 146 -4.71 -3.45 0.90
N THR A 147 -4.84 -3.03 -0.36
CA THR A 147 -3.74 -3.01 -1.34
C THR A 147 -2.60 -2.09 -0.89
N VAL A 148 -2.93 -0.91 -0.38
CA VAL A 148 -1.96 0.05 0.13
C VAL A 148 -1.27 -0.48 1.39
N CYS A 149 -2.01 -1.08 2.33
CA CYS A 149 -1.41 -1.74 3.50
C CYS A 149 -0.50 -2.91 3.11
N TYR A 150 -0.90 -3.69 2.11
CA TYR A 150 -0.08 -4.78 1.58
C TYR A 150 1.19 -4.24 0.91
N LYS A 151 1.09 -3.16 0.14
CA LYS A 151 2.24 -2.46 -0.45
C LYS A 151 3.21 -1.98 0.64
N ALA A 152 2.72 -1.45 1.77
CA ALA A 152 3.57 -1.10 2.92
C ALA A 152 4.35 -2.31 3.44
N GLY A 153 3.67 -3.46 3.59
CA GLY A 153 4.32 -4.71 3.96
C GLY A 153 5.39 -5.14 2.94
N LEU A 154 5.09 -5.02 1.64
CA LEU A 154 6.04 -5.35 0.58
C LEU A 154 7.30 -4.48 0.64
N ILE A 155 7.20 -3.19 0.96
CA ILE A 155 8.37 -2.29 0.96
C ILE A 155 9.16 -2.30 2.28
N THR A 156 8.59 -2.89 3.33
CA THR A 156 9.24 -3.04 4.64
C THR A 156 10.46 -3.95 4.53
N ASN A 157 11.61 -3.54 5.08
CA ASN A 157 12.80 -4.40 5.14
C ASN A 157 12.88 -5.12 6.47
N TYR A 158 12.57 -4.43 7.56
CA TYR A 158 12.62 -4.97 8.92
C TYR A 158 11.23 -5.01 9.55
N TRP A 159 10.71 -6.22 9.74
CA TRP A 159 9.41 -6.44 10.38
C TRP A 159 9.55 -6.39 11.90
N ALA A 160 9.21 -5.23 12.46
CA ALA A 160 9.11 -5.02 13.89
C ALA A 160 7.66 -5.14 14.36
N TRP A 161 7.47 -5.40 15.66
CA TRP A 161 6.12 -5.40 16.27
C TRP A 161 5.30 -4.14 15.93
N PRO A 162 5.83 -2.90 16.05
CA PRO A 162 5.09 -1.70 15.65
C PRO A 162 4.68 -1.66 14.18
N THR A 163 5.51 -2.18 13.27
CA THR A 163 5.18 -2.24 11.83
C THR A 163 4.05 -3.23 11.55
N HIS A 164 4.01 -4.37 12.27
CA HIS A 164 2.88 -5.30 12.20
C HIS A 164 1.59 -4.64 12.72
N CYS A 165 1.65 -4.02 13.90
CA CYS A 165 0.50 -3.31 14.47
C CYS A 165 -0.02 -2.22 13.55
N ALA A 166 0.87 -1.45 12.92
CA ALA A 166 0.47 -0.39 12.01
C ALA A 166 -0.24 -0.92 10.77
N ILE A 167 0.29 -1.98 10.13
CA ILE A 167 -0.29 -2.52 8.89
C ILE A 167 -1.60 -3.27 9.17
N TRP A 168 -1.59 -4.23 10.10
CA TRP A 168 -2.78 -5.02 10.42
C TRP A 168 -3.83 -4.20 11.15
N GLY A 169 -3.40 -3.32 12.07
CA GLY A 169 -4.28 -2.40 12.78
C GLY A 169 -5.01 -1.46 11.83
N SER A 170 -4.33 -0.94 10.80
CA SER A 170 -4.99 -0.12 9.76
C SER A 170 -6.11 -0.86 9.03
N ILE A 171 -5.90 -2.14 8.68
CA ILE A 171 -6.93 -2.96 8.02
C ILE A 171 -8.10 -3.19 8.96
N VAL A 172 -7.84 -3.64 10.20
CA VAL A 172 -8.90 -3.88 11.20
C VAL A 172 -9.68 -2.61 11.49
N LEU A 173 -8.99 -1.48 11.63
CA LEU A 173 -9.59 -0.18 11.91
C LEU A 173 -10.54 0.27 10.80
N TRP A 174 -10.24 -0.04 9.54
CA TRP A 174 -11.16 0.20 8.42
C TRP A 174 -12.44 -0.63 8.55
N PHE A 175 -12.33 -1.94 8.80
CA PHE A 175 -13.51 -2.80 8.99
C PHE A 175 -14.36 -2.36 10.18
N LEU A 176 -13.73 -2.01 11.31
CA LEU A 176 -14.43 -1.45 12.47
C LEU A 176 -15.11 -0.14 12.13
N PHE A 177 -14.45 0.75 11.37
CA PHE A 177 -15.06 2.00 10.92
C PHE A 177 -16.30 1.74 10.07
N VAL A 178 -16.25 0.83 9.10
CA VAL A 178 -17.42 0.51 8.26
C VAL A 178 -18.60 0.00 9.11
N ILE A 179 -18.35 -0.89 10.07
CA ILE A 179 -19.40 -1.41 10.97
C ILE A 179 -19.99 -0.27 11.82
N ILE A 180 -19.13 0.50 12.49
CA ILE A 180 -19.56 1.53 13.43
C ILE A 180 -20.27 2.65 12.66
N TYR A 181 -19.64 3.20 11.62
CA TYR A 181 -20.18 4.32 10.84
C TYR A 181 -21.52 3.98 10.17
N SER A 182 -21.70 2.75 9.69
CA SER A 182 -22.95 2.32 9.07
C SER A 182 -24.14 2.19 10.04
N ASN A 183 -23.88 2.14 11.37
CA ASN A 183 -24.91 2.05 12.41
C ASN A 183 -25.10 3.36 13.20
N PHE A 184 -24.33 4.42 12.89
CA PHE A 184 -24.40 5.70 13.59
C PHE A 184 -25.69 6.49 13.27
N TRP A 185 -26.30 6.24 12.12
CA TRP A 185 -27.63 6.75 11.80
C TRP A 185 -28.69 5.84 12.47
N PRO A 186 -29.69 6.37 13.23
CA PRO A 186 -30.20 7.75 13.27
C PRO A 186 -29.73 8.62 14.47
N VAL A 187 -28.71 8.21 15.24
CA VAL A 187 -28.30 8.91 16.48
C VAL A 187 -27.70 10.28 16.17
N ILE A 188 -26.95 10.41 15.09
CA ILE A 188 -26.38 11.68 14.60
C ILE A 188 -26.71 11.79 13.11
N PRO A 189 -27.18 12.95 12.60
CA PRO A 189 -27.60 13.08 11.22
C PRO A 189 -26.43 13.23 10.23
N VAL A 190 -25.46 12.31 10.29
CA VAL A 190 -24.25 12.28 9.46
C VAL A 190 -24.17 10.92 8.78
N GLY A 191 -23.83 10.89 7.49
CA GLY A 191 -23.55 9.65 6.78
C GLY A 191 -24.77 8.80 6.43
N THR A 192 -25.94 9.41 6.16
CA THR A 192 -27.16 8.71 5.73
C THR A 192 -26.92 7.70 4.60
N VAL A 193 -26.01 8.04 3.68
CA VAL A 193 -25.64 7.25 2.51
C VAL A 193 -24.92 5.94 2.89
N MET A 194 -24.32 5.86 4.07
CA MET A 194 -23.67 4.63 4.58
C MET A 194 -24.58 3.77 5.46
N CYS A 195 -25.83 4.17 5.69
CA CYS A 195 -26.75 3.42 6.55
C CYS A 195 -26.94 1.99 6.03
N GLY A 196 -26.59 1.00 6.85
CA GLY A 196 -26.73 -0.43 6.50
C GLY A 196 -25.74 -0.94 5.44
N VAL A 197 -24.77 -0.14 5.01
CA VAL A 197 -23.79 -0.55 3.98
C VAL A 197 -22.93 -1.74 4.43
N TYR A 198 -22.59 -1.84 5.73
CA TYR A 198 -21.88 -3.01 6.25
C TYR A 198 -22.63 -4.33 6.03
N ILE A 199 -23.97 -4.32 6.14
CA ILE A 199 -24.80 -5.51 5.91
C ILE A 199 -24.71 -5.89 4.45
N MET A 200 -24.82 -4.90 3.56
CA MET A 200 -24.69 -5.12 2.13
C MET A 200 -23.29 -5.68 1.79
N LEU A 201 -22.21 -5.01 2.18
CA LEU A 201 -20.85 -5.46 1.90
C LEU A 201 -20.58 -6.87 2.42
N PHE A 202 -20.85 -7.13 3.71
CA PHE A 202 -20.43 -8.38 4.33
C PHE A 202 -21.32 -9.57 3.98
N SER A 203 -22.56 -9.33 3.54
CA SER A 203 -23.42 -10.40 2.99
C SER A 203 -23.09 -10.76 1.55
N SER A 204 -22.35 -9.90 0.82
CA SER A 204 -21.97 -10.16 -0.56
C SER A 204 -20.77 -11.12 -0.65
N ALA A 205 -20.96 -12.26 -1.30
CA ALA A 205 -19.85 -13.17 -1.63
C ALA A 205 -18.86 -12.53 -2.62
N VAL A 206 -19.36 -11.69 -3.54
CA VAL A 206 -18.56 -10.96 -4.52
C VAL A 206 -17.60 -10.00 -3.83
N PHE A 207 -18.04 -9.34 -2.75
CA PHE A 207 -17.18 -8.49 -1.94
C PHE A 207 -16.00 -9.25 -1.33
N TRP A 208 -16.24 -10.39 -0.68
CA TRP A 208 -15.17 -11.17 -0.05
C TRP A 208 -14.21 -11.80 -1.07
N LEU A 209 -14.73 -12.29 -2.20
CA LEU A 209 -13.89 -12.79 -3.29
C LEU A 209 -13.06 -11.66 -3.92
N GLY A 210 -13.68 -10.49 -4.14
CA GLY A 210 -12.99 -9.31 -4.64
C GLY A 210 -11.91 -8.81 -3.67
N LEU A 211 -12.19 -8.83 -2.37
CA LEU A 211 -11.25 -8.45 -1.31
C LEU A 211 -9.98 -9.32 -1.32
N LEU A 212 -10.12 -10.59 -1.65
CA LEU A 212 -8.98 -11.51 -1.74
C LEU A 212 -8.28 -11.40 -3.11
N LEU A 213 -9.04 -11.41 -4.21
CA LEU A 213 -8.48 -11.52 -5.56
C LEU A 213 -7.93 -10.19 -6.09
N ILE A 214 -8.65 -9.08 -5.93
CA ILE A 214 -8.31 -7.81 -6.58
C ILE A 214 -7.00 -7.23 -6.01
N PRO A 215 -6.80 -7.13 -4.68
CA PRO A 215 -5.51 -6.72 -4.13
C PRO A 215 -4.37 -7.65 -4.54
N MET A 216 -4.59 -8.97 -4.56
CA MET A 216 -3.57 -9.95 -4.96
C MET A 216 -3.14 -9.78 -6.42
N VAL A 217 -4.10 -9.65 -7.33
CA VAL A 217 -3.82 -9.43 -8.76
C VAL A 217 -3.10 -8.10 -8.96
N THR A 218 -3.58 -7.04 -8.32
CA THR A 218 -2.97 -5.70 -8.41
C THR A 218 -1.52 -5.70 -7.91
N MET A 219 -1.22 -6.50 -6.87
CA MET A 219 0.11 -6.54 -6.27
C MET A 219 1.07 -7.53 -6.92
N THR A 220 0.57 -8.46 -7.73
CA THR A 220 1.39 -9.50 -8.36
C THR A 220 2.55 -8.92 -9.20
N PRO A 221 2.35 -7.91 -10.07
CA PRO A 221 3.43 -7.33 -10.87
C PRO A 221 4.57 -6.77 -10.01
N ASP A 222 4.23 -6.08 -8.92
CA ASP A 222 5.22 -5.51 -8.01
C ASP A 222 6.01 -6.58 -7.25
N PHE A 223 5.31 -7.64 -6.82
CA PHE A 223 5.95 -8.76 -6.15
C PHE A 223 6.92 -9.47 -7.11
N VAL A 224 6.48 -9.78 -8.32
CA VAL A 224 7.31 -10.40 -9.37
C VAL A 224 8.50 -9.50 -9.69
N PHE A 225 8.28 -8.21 -9.92
CA PHE A 225 9.35 -7.27 -10.21
C PHE A 225 10.38 -7.23 -9.07
N LYS A 226 9.93 -7.14 -7.81
CA LYS A 226 10.82 -7.12 -6.64
C LYS A 226 11.64 -8.40 -6.53
N VAL A 227 11.02 -9.57 -6.72
CA VAL A 227 11.71 -10.87 -6.61
C VAL A 227 12.69 -11.07 -7.76
N VAL A 228 12.29 -10.80 -9.00
CA VAL A 228 13.14 -10.96 -10.18
C VAL A 228 14.31 -9.98 -10.13
N TYR A 229 14.03 -8.69 -9.88
CA TYR A 229 15.09 -7.69 -9.79
C TYR A 229 16.03 -7.97 -8.61
N GLY A 230 15.49 -8.31 -7.44
CA GLY A 230 16.28 -8.67 -6.26
C GLY A 230 17.08 -9.97 -6.42
N THR A 231 16.72 -10.85 -7.35
CA THR A 231 17.50 -12.07 -7.64
C THR A 231 18.58 -11.82 -8.69
N VAL A 232 18.25 -11.07 -9.75
CA VAL A 232 19.17 -10.82 -10.88
C VAL A 232 20.16 -9.69 -10.59
N ARG A 233 19.73 -8.65 -9.87
CA ARG A 233 20.54 -7.47 -9.52
C ARG A 233 20.46 -7.20 -8.02
N LYS A 234 21.14 -8.03 -7.23
CA LYS A 234 21.28 -7.81 -5.79
C LYS A 234 22.06 -6.54 -5.51
N SER A 235 21.46 -5.63 -4.76
CA SER A 235 22.23 -4.51 -4.20
C SER A 235 23.18 -5.01 -3.10
N LEU A 236 24.33 -4.34 -2.91
CA LEU A 236 25.26 -4.65 -1.83
C LEU A 236 24.56 -4.67 -0.46
N THR A 237 23.64 -3.73 -0.23
CA THR A 237 22.86 -3.63 1.01
C THR A 237 21.92 -4.83 1.20
N GLU A 238 21.31 -5.35 0.14
CA GLU A 238 20.50 -6.58 0.21
C GLU A 238 21.35 -7.81 0.43
N ALA A 239 22.47 -7.94 -0.27
CA ALA A 239 23.39 -9.07 -0.10
C ALA A 239 23.96 -9.12 1.34
N MET A 240 24.31 -7.96 1.90
CA MET A 240 24.77 -7.86 3.29
C MET A 240 23.67 -8.24 4.28
N ARG A 241 22.44 -7.77 4.07
CA ARG A 241 21.31 -8.13 4.92
C ARG A 241 21.03 -9.63 4.88
N GLU A 242 21.08 -10.25 3.70
CA GLU A 242 20.93 -11.70 3.57
C GLU A 242 22.05 -12.46 4.31
N SER A 243 23.29 -11.98 4.23
CA SER A 243 24.41 -12.59 4.97
C SER A 243 24.26 -12.46 6.48
N GLU A 244 23.71 -11.33 6.96
CA GLU A 244 23.41 -11.07 8.37
C GLU A 244 22.31 -12.02 8.87
N ILE A 245 21.23 -12.18 8.10
CA ILE A 245 20.14 -13.12 8.43
C ILE A 245 20.63 -14.57 8.45
N ARG A 246 21.51 -14.94 7.51
CA ARG A 246 22.07 -16.30 7.40
C ARG A 246 23.28 -16.55 8.31
N GLN A 247 23.72 -15.56 9.09
CA GLN A 247 24.93 -15.61 9.90
C GLN A 247 26.17 -16.12 9.12
N THR A 248 26.29 -15.72 7.85
CA THR A 248 27.36 -16.17 6.94
C THR A 248 28.43 -15.10 6.80
N ASP A 249 29.69 -15.48 6.60
CA ASP A 249 30.79 -14.54 6.44
C ASP A 249 30.62 -13.62 5.21
N PRO A 250 30.53 -12.29 5.41
CA PRO A 250 30.25 -11.33 4.34
C PRO A 250 31.48 -10.98 3.49
N THR A 251 32.67 -11.46 3.83
CA THR A 251 33.95 -11.09 3.20
C THR A 251 33.99 -11.38 1.69
N SER A 252 33.28 -12.43 1.25
CA SER A 252 33.19 -12.83 -0.16
C SER A 252 32.36 -11.88 -1.04
N LEU A 253 31.52 -11.03 -0.44
CA LEU A 253 30.65 -10.11 -1.17
C LEU A 253 31.42 -8.88 -1.69
N PHE A 254 32.42 -8.41 -0.92
CA PHE A 254 33.24 -7.26 -1.31
C PHE A 254 34.22 -7.55 -2.45
N SER A 255 34.64 -8.82 -2.63
CA SER A 255 35.52 -9.21 -3.74
C SER A 255 34.77 -9.33 -5.07
N LYS A 256 33.46 -9.58 -5.05
CA LYS A 256 32.59 -9.56 -6.24
C LYS A 256 32.29 -8.14 -6.70
N ASP A 257 31.97 -7.25 -5.78
CA ASP A 257 31.72 -5.83 -6.11
C ASP A 257 32.95 -5.13 -6.69
N ALA A 258 34.16 -5.48 -6.24
CA ALA A 258 35.40 -4.92 -6.77
C ALA A 258 35.71 -5.35 -8.22
N LYS A 259 35.06 -6.40 -8.73
CA LYS A 259 35.20 -6.88 -10.11
C LYS A 259 34.12 -6.33 -11.05
N SER A 260 33.07 -5.70 -10.53
CA SER A 260 31.94 -5.20 -11.31
C SER A 260 31.88 -3.67 -11.45
N SER A 261 32.83 -2.93 -10.89
CA SER A 261 33.01 -1.48 -11.11
C SER A 261 34.12 -1.22 -12.11
#